data_AF-A0AB37MA83-F1
#
_entry.id   AF-A0AB37MA83-F1
#
_cell.length_a   1.000
_cell.length_b   1.000
_cell.length_c   1.000
_cell.angle_alpha   90.00
_cell.angle_beta   90.00
_cell.angle_gamma   90.00
#
_symmetry.space_group_name_H-M   'P 1'
#
loop_
_entity.id
_entity.type
_entity.pdbx_description
1 polymer ?
#
loop_
_entity_poly.entity_id
_entity_poly.type
_entity_poly.pdbx_seq_one_letter_code
_entity_poly.pdbx_strand_id
1 'polypeptide(L)' 'MNVFEEYLNSEDLEKRERAKLWRASIGLQALDNLRVSNVLIETARKHIEGEISMNEVSRLIDEYYKKE' A
#
# COMPACT_ATOMS: atom_id res chain seq x y z
N MET A 1 -5.84 -1.44 13.78
CA MET A 1 -5.94 -2.10 12.46
C MET A 1 -4.55 -2.55 12.06
N ASN A 2 -4.28 -3.86 12.03
CA ASN A 2 -3.02 -4.38 11.51
C ASN A 2 -3.13 -4.45 9.99
N VAL A 3 -2.77 -3.36 9.30
CA VAL A 3 -2.80 -3.31 7.85
C VAL A 3 -1.79 -4.34 7.29
N PHE A 4 -2.23 -5.17 6.34
CA PHE A 4 -1.45 -6.19 5.65
C PHE A 4 -0.97 -7.40 6.48
N GLU A 5 -1.59 -7.69 7.63
CA GLU A 5 -1.20 -8.84 8.48
C GLU A 5 -1.24 -10.19 7.75
N GLU A 6 -2.19 -10.36 6.83
CA GLU A 6 -2.29 -11.54 5.96
C GLU A 6 -1.05 -11.74 5.06
N TYR A 7 -0.46 -10.64 4.59
CA TYR A 7 0.72 -10.68 3.72
C TYR A 7 2.02 -10.81 4.49
N LEU A 8 2.07 -10.33 5.73
CA LEU A 8 3.24 -10.50 6.59
C LEU A 8 3.50 -11.96 6.97
N ASN A 9 2.44 -12.78 6.97
CA ASN A 9 2.50 -14.23 7.22
C ASN A 9 2.50 -15.07 5.93
N SER A 10 2.48 -14.44 4.75
CA SER A 10 2.52 -15.14 3.45
C SER A 10 3.82 -15.94 3.30
N GLU A 11 3.74 -17.16 2.74
CA GLU A 11 4.91 -17.98 2.39
C GLU A 11 5.74 -17.37 1.25
N ASP A 12 5.12 -16.50 0.46
CA ASP A 12 5.77 -15.75 -0.61
C ASP A 12 6.63 -14.61 -0.02
N LEU A 13 7.95 -14.73 -0.22
CA LEU A 13 8.94 -13.77 0.26
C LEU A 13 8.69 -12.37 -0.31
N GLU A 14 8.35 -12.27 -1.60
CA GLU A 14 8.16 -11.01 -2.29
C GLU A 14 6.91 -10.27 -1.79
N LYS A 15 5.80 -11.00 -1.61
CA LYS A 15 4.58 -10.44 -0.99
C LYS A 15 4.86 -9.95 0.43
N ARG A 16 5.62 -10.74 1.20
CA ARG A 16 5.98 -10.40 2.58
C ARG A 16 6.85 -9.14 2.65
N GLU A 17 7.83 -9.00 1.76
CA GLU A 17 8.70 -7.82 1.69
C GLU A 17 7.91 -6.58 1.27
N ARG A 18 7.10 -6.67 0.21
CA ARG A 18 6.22 -5.58 -0.23
C ARG A 18 5.27 -5.14 0.87
N ALA A 19 4.67 -6.07 1.61
CA ALA A 19 3.79 -5.76 2.73
C ALA A 19 4.50 -5.06 3.90
N LYS A 20 5.73 -5.46 4.22
CA LYS A 20 6.55 -4.77 5.24
C LYS A 20 6.85 -3.33 4.84
N LEU A 21 7.24 -3.11 3.58
CA LEU A 21 7.51 -1.78 3.04
C LEU A 21 6.25 -0.89 3.11
N TRP A 22 5.11 -1.39 2.64
CA TRP A 22 3.85 -0.65 2.68
C TRP A 22 3.38 -0.36 4.11
N ARG A 23 3.52 -1.32 5.04
CA ARG A 23 3.18 -1.10 6.46
C ARG A 23 4.03 0.00 7.08
N ALA A 24 5.34 0.04 6.79
CA ALA A 24 6.22 1.08 7.30
C ALA A 24 5.85 2.47 6.74
N SER A 25 5.62 2.57 5.42
CA SER A 25 5.26 3.83 4.76
C SER A 25 3.91 4.38 5.20
N ILE A 26 2.89 3.52 5.32
CA ILE A 26 1.56 3.92 5.83
C ILE A 26 1.62 4.30 7.31
N GLY A 27 2.40 3.56 8.12
CA GLY A 27 2.62 3.89 9.52
C GLY A 27 3.28 5.26 9.72
N LEU A 28 4.18 5.64 8.81
CA LEU A 28 4.81 6.96 8.80
C LEU A 28 3.82 8.07 8.42
N GLN A 29 2.97 7.84 7.41
CA GLN A 29 1.95 8.83 7.01
C GLN A 29 0.85 9.06 8.06
N ALA A 30 0.53 8.04 8.88
CA ALA A 30 -0.46 8.17 9.95
C ALA A 30 -0.02 9.14 11.07
N LEU A 31 1.29 9.39 11.20
CA LEU A 31 1.85 10.36 12.16
C LEU A 31 1.62 11.80 11.70
N ASP A 32 1.49 12.04 10.39
CA ASP A 32 1.27 13.36 9.80
C ASP A 32 -0.21 13.80 9.78
N ASN A 33 -1.09 13.05 10.47
CA ASN A 33 -2.54 13.30 10.49
C ASN A 33 -3.20 13.25 9.09
N LEU A 34 -2.48 12.76 8.08
CA LEU A 34 -2.99 12.49 6.75
C LEU A 34 -3.88 11.24 6.86
N ARG A 35 -5.16 11.39 6.52
CA ARG A 35 -6.04 10.22 6.40
C ARG A 35 -5.50 9.35 5.28
N VAL A 36 -4.90 8.23 5.66
CA VAL A 36 -4.61 7.11 4.76
C VAL A 36 -5.91 6.80 4.02
N SER A 37 -5.97 7.13 2.74
CA SER A 37 -7.17 6.92 1.94
C SER A 37 -7.37 5.42 1.71
N ASN A 38 -8.63 4.97 1.64
CA ASN A 38 -8.93 3.59 1.28
C ASN A 38 -8.28 3.21 -0.07
N VAL A 39 -8.14 4.18 -0.98
CA VAL A 39 -7.47 4.03 -2.26
C VAL A 39 -5.99 3.67 -2.10
N LEU A 40 -5.28 4.24 -1.13
CA LEU A 40 -3.88 3.88 -0.87
C LEU A 40 -3.77 2.43 -0.38
N ILE A 41 -4.67 1.99 0.49
CA ILE A 41 -4.69 0.62 1.01
C ILE A 41 -5.01 -0.38 -0.10
N GLU A 42 -6.01 -0.11 -0.93
CA GLU A 42 -6.38 -0.98 -2.05
C GLU A 42 -5.27 -1.06 -3.10
N THR A 43 -4.65 0.08 -3.44
CA THR A 43 -3.55 0.12 -4.42
C THR A 43 -2.32 -0.63 -3.88
N ALA A 44 -2.01 -0.49 -2.59
CA ALA A 44 -0.96 -1.26 -1.94
C ALA A 44 -1.23 -2.78 -1.96
N ARG A 45 -2.48 -3.22 -1.74
CA ARG A 45 -2.85 -4.65 -1.86
C ARG A 45 -2.56 -5.19 -3.26
N LYS A 46 -3.02 -4.50 -4.30
CA LYS A 46 -2.77 -4.91 -5.70
C LYS A 46 -1.29 -5.01 -6.02
N HIS A 47 -0.48 -4.08 -5.51
CA HIS A 47 0.97 -4.14 -5.67
C HIS A 47 1.59 -5.31 -4.90
N ILE A 48 1.13 -5.60 -3.68
CA ILE A 48 1.59 -6.75 -2.90
C ILE A 48 1.25 -8.05 -3.64
N GLU A 49 0.06 -8.17 -4.21
CA GLU A 49 -0.36 -9.33 -5.01
C GLU A 49 0.39 -9.45 -6.35
N GLY A 50 1.08 -8.39 -6.79
CA GLY A 50 1.78 -8.34 -8.07
C GLY A 50 0.85 -8.09 -9.27
N GLU A 51 -0.38 -7.63 -9.01
CA GLU A 51 -1.33 -7.25 -10.06
C GLU A 51 -0.93 -5.96 -10.77
N ILE A 52 -0.23 -5.06 -10.07
CA ILE A 52 0.23 -3.77 -10.59
C ILE A 52 1.68 -3.50 -10.19
N SER A 53 2.37 -2.75 -11.04
CA SER A 53 3.73 -2.26 -10.79
C SER A 53 3.74 -1.02 -9.90
N MET A 54 4.90 -0.70 -9.30
CA MET A 54 5.08 0.54 -8.52
C MET A 54 4.82 1.82 -9.34
N ASN A 55 5.03 1.77 -10.65
CA ASN A 55 4.71 2.89 -11.54
C ASN A 55 3.20 3.10 -11.65
N GLU A 56 2.43 2.02 -11.75
CA GLU A 56 0.97 2.08 -11.79
C GLU A 56 0.40 2.51 -10.44
N VAL A 57 0.99 2.06 -9.32
CA VAL A 57 0.67 2.56 -7.98
C VAL A 57 0.75 4.09 -7.94
N SER A 58 1.90 4.64 -8.36
CA SER A 58 2.12 6.09 -8.36
C SER A 58 1.09 6.81 -9.21
N ARG A 59 0.78 6.27 -10.39
CA ARG A 59 -0.22 6.86 -11.30
C ARG A 59 -1.63 6.83 -10.71
N LEU A 60 -2.05 5.73 -10.10
CA LEU A 60 -3.38 5.58 -9.50
C LEU A 60 -3.57 6.54 -8.33
N ILE A 61 -2.54 6.70 -7.50
CA ILE A 61 -2.54 7.65 -6.38
C ILE A 61 -2.62 9.09 -6.92
N ASP A 62 -1.78 9.43 -7.90
CA ASP A 62 -1.76 10.76 -8.52
C ASP A 62 -3.12 11.09 -9.17
N GLU A 63 -3.67 10.19 -9.99
CA GLU A 63 -4.99 10.40 -10.63
C GLU A 63 -6.13 10.56 -9.61
N TYR A 64 -6.04 9.88 -8.46
CA TYR A 64 -7.03 10.03 -7.39
C TYR A 64 -6.95 11.43 -6.76
N TYR A 65 -5.75 11.87 -6.36
CA TYR A 65 -5.58 13.19 -5.73
C TYR A 65 -5.69 14.37 -6.71
N LYS A 66 -5.48 14.17 -8.01
CA LYS A 66 -5.75 15.20 -9.04
C LYS A 66 -7.24 15.42 -9.31
N LYS A 67 -8.11 14.50 -8.92
CA LYS A 67 -9.56 14.61 -9.10
C LYS A 67 -10.27 15.26 -7.90
N GLU A 68 -9.54 15.57 -6.83
CA GLU A 68 -10.03 16.29 -5.64
C GLU A 68 -9.66 17.77 -5.73
#